data_AF-A0A4R4Y6X7-F1
#
_entry.id   AF-A0A4R4Y6X7-F1
#
_cell.length_a   1.000
_cell.length_b   1.000
_cell.length_c   1.000
_cell.angle_alpha   90.00
_cell.angle_beta   90.00
_cell.angle_gamma   90.00
#
_symmetry.space_group_name_H-M   'P 1'
#
loop_
_entity.id
_entity.type
_entity.pdbx_description
1 polymer ?
#
loop_
_entity_poly.entity_id
_entity_poly.type
_entity_poly.pdbx_seq_one_letter_code
_entity_poly.pdbx_strand_id
1 'polypeptide(L)' 'MAATALLGLALAPTAHAASADTALPLGDADLAETRTTQTLADGVTLTRIVRGTDPAPADQINTTPRGPWV' A
#
# COMPACT_ATOMS: atom_id res chain seq x y z
N MET A 1 -24.08 27.92 39.67
CA MET A 1 -24.75 26.62 39.45
C MET A 1 -25.49 26.74 38.12
N ALA A 2 -25.13 26.15 36.99
CA ALA A 2 -24.13 25.14 36.64
C ALA A 2 -23.82 25.35 35.14
N ALA A 3 -22.56 25.12 34.71
CA ALA A 3 -22.17 25.22 33.31
C ALA A 3 -22.36 23.83 32.66
N THR A 4 -23.24 23.76 31.66
CA THR A 4 -23.53 22.54 30.92
C THR A 4 -22.43 22.30 29.88
N ALA A 5 -21.53 21.35 30.14
CA ALA A 5 -20.51 20.96 29.19
C ALA A 5 -21.12 20.05 28.11
N LEU A 6 -21.19 20.54 26.87
CA LEU A 6 -21.48 19.71 25.69
C LEU A 6 -20.27 18.81 25.43
N LEU A 7 -20.43 17.52 25.72
CA LEU A 7 -19.48 16.47 25.42
C LEU A 7 -19.49 16.24 23.90
N GLY A 8 -18.60 16.94 23.18
CA GLY A 8 -18.38 16.70 21.76
C GLY A 8 -17.73 15.34 21.56
N LEU A 9 -18.51 14.36 21.11
CA LEU A 9 -18.02 13.04 20.73
C LEU A 9 -17.23 13.17 19.42
N ALA A 10 -15.92 13.41 19.52
CA ALA A 10 -15.04 13.43 18.37
C ALA A 10 -14.97 12.02 17.76
N LEU A 11 -15.69 11.81 16.67
CA LEU A 11 -15.53 10.65 15.78
C LEU A 11 -14.12 10.74 15.17
N ALA A 12 -13.13 10.18 15.85
CA ALA A 12 -11.79 10.05 15.28
C ALA A 12 -11.89 9.15 14.04
N PRO A 13 -11.32 9.55 12.88
CA PRO A 13 -11.30 8.68 11.71
C PRO A 13 -10.58 7.39 12.09
N THR A 14 -11.25 6.25 11.93
CA THR A 14 -10.65 4.94 12.10
C THR A 14 -9.52 4.81 11.07
N ALA A 15 -8.28 4.99 11.51
CA ALA A 15 -7.12 4.73 10.69
C ALA A 15 -7.17 3.26 10.27
N HIS A 16 -7.37 3.01 8.96
CA HIS A 16 -7.30 1.67 8.42
C HIS A 16 -5.86 1.19 8.61
N ALA A 17 -5.66 0.15 9.42
CA ALA A 17 -4.34 -0.42 9.64
C ALA A 17 -3.77 -0.84 8.28
N ALA A 18 -2.68 -0.20 7.86
CA ALA A 18 -1.94 -0.65 6.69
C ALA A 18 -1.52 -2.10 6.95
N SER A 19 -2.01 -3.02 6.13
CA SER A 19 -1.54 -4.41 6.14
C SER A 19 -0.02 -4.39 6.14
N ALA A 20 0.62 -5.13 7.05
CA ALA A 20 2.07 -5.22 7.12
C ALA A 20 2.62 -5.55 5.73
N ASP A 21 3.39 -4.60 5.17
CA ASP A 21 3.80 -4.60 3.76
C ASP A 21 4.76 -5.76 3.48
N THR A 22 4.19 -6.91 3.18
CA THR A 22 4.92 -7.96 2.48
C THR A 22 5.18 -7.45 1.08
N ALA A 23 6.45 -7.43 0.68
CA ALA A 23 6.88 -7.01 -0.65
C ALA A 23 6.05 -7.71 -1.74
N LEU A 24 5.79 -7.02 -2.86
CA LEU A 24 4.96 -7.59 -3.91
C LEU A 24 5.60 -8.89 -4.44
N PRO A 25 4.82 -9.97 -4.64
CA PRO A 25 5.33 -11.24 -5.14
C PRO A 25 5.52 -11.20 -6.67
N LEU A 26 6.26 -10.19 -7.15
CA LEU A 26 6.51 -9.92 -8.56
C LEU A 26 8.03 -9.96 -8.82
N GLY A 27 8.45 -10.89 -9.68
CA GLY A 27 9.85 -11.09 -10.02
C GLY A 27 10.66 -11.75 -8.91
N ASP A 28 11.97 -11.50 -8.88
CA ASP A 28 12.86 -11.99 -7.82
C ASP A 28 12.62 -11.25 -6.49
N ALA A 29 12.92 -11.95 -5.38
CA ALA A 29 12.60 -11.46 -4.03
C ALA A 29 13.42 -10.23 -3.63
N ASP A 30 14.64 -10.10 -4.14
CA ASP A 30 15.60 -9.05 -3.86
C ASP A 30 15.46 -7.81 -4.77
N LEU A 31 14.46 -7.79 -5.66
CA LEU A 31 14.16 -6.60 -6.45
C LEU A 31 13.81 -5.42 -5.52
N ALA A 32 14.45 -4.29 -5.77
CA ALA A 32 14.18 -3.04 -5.08
C ALA A 32 12.71 -2.63 -5.29
N GLU A 33 12.04 -2.20 -4.22
CA GLU A 33 10.66 -1.73 -4.23
C GLU A 33 10.56 -0.34 -3.60
N THR A 34 9.91 0.58 -4.31
CA THR A 34 9.55 1.90 -3.80
C THR A 34 8.03 2.02 -3.72
N ARG A 35 7.51 2.43 -2.56
CA ARG A 35 6.09 2.67 -2.35
C ARG A 35 5.85 4.13 -1.96
N THR A 36 4.88 4.76 -2.62
CA THR A 36 4.40 6.09 -2.28
C THR A 36 2.89 6.07 -2.14
N THR A 37 2.39 6.57 -1.01
CA THR A 37 0.95 6.68 -0.75
C THR A 37 0.56 8.15 -0.69
N GLN A 38 -0.51 8.52 -1.39
CA GLN A 38 -1.07 9.86 -1.42
C GLN A 38 -2.56 9.81 -1.08
N THR A 39 -2.99 10.58 -0.09
CA THR A 39 -4.42 10.82 0.17
C THR A 39 -4.96 11.80 -0.87
N LEU A 40 -6.01 11.41 -1.59
CA LEU A 40 -6.64 12.24 -2.62
C LEU A 40 -7.90 12.93 -2.10
N ALA A 41 -8.63 12.28 -1.18
CA ALA A 41 -9.82 12.79 -0.51
C ALA A 41 -10.05 11.99 0.78
N ASP A 42 -11.06 12.37 1.58
CA ASP A 42 -11.45 11.61 2.76
C ASP A 42 -11.78 10.16 2.40
N GLY A 43 -11.06 9.23 3.01
CA GLY A 43 -11.21 7.79 2.75
C GLY A 43 -10.63 7.29 1.41
N VAL A 44 -9.96 8.14 0.62
CA VAL A 44 -9.41 7.77 -0.70
C VAL A 44 -7.90 7.95 -0.74
N THR A 45 -7.18 6.88 -1.04
CA THR A 45 -5.72 6.88 -1.21
C THR A 45 -5.29 6.31 -2.56
N LEU A 46 -4.27 6.91 -3.15
CA LEU A 46 -3.52 6.39 -4.29
C LEU A 46 -2.21 5.81 -3.76
N THR A 47 -1.98 4.52 -3.98
CA THR A 47 -0.70 3.89 -3.70
C THR A 47 -0.01 3.56 -5.02
N ARG A 48 1.20 4.08 -5.21
CA ARG A 48 2.07 3.73 -6.33
C ARG A 48 3.21 2.88 -5.81
N ILE A 49 3.37 1.69 -6.40
CA ILE A 49 4.46 0.77 -6.10
C ILE A 49 5.27 0.59 -7.39
N VAL A 50 6.58 0.85 -7.31
CA VAL A 50 7.54 0.56 -8.38
C VAL A 50 8.48 -0.52 -7.87
N ARG A 51 8.58 -1.62 -8.60
CA ARG A 51 9.46 -2.74 -8.24
C ARG A 51 10.35 -3.09 -9.43
N GLY A 52 11.66 -3.20 -9.20
CA GLY A 52 12.67 -3.33 -10.23
C GLY A 52 13.09 -1.99 -10.87
N THR A 53 14.07 -2.04 -11.77
CA THR A 53 14.67 -0.85 -12.42
C THR A 53 14.38 -0.78 -13.91
N ASP A 54 14.34 -1.92 -14.58
CA ASP A 54 14.25 -2.02 -16.03
C ASP A 54 13.08 -2.92 -16.45
N PRO A 55 12.48 -2.70 -17.63
CA PRO A 55 11.50 -3.61 -18.20
C PRO A 55 12.07 -5.03 -18.32
N ALA A 56 11.24 -6.03 -18.01
CA ALA A 56 11.61 -7.41 -18.26
C ALA A 56 11.84 -7.64 -19.76
N PRO A 57 12.91 -8.37 -20.15
CA PRO A 57 13.06 -8.88 -21.51
C PRO A 57 11.82 -9.69 -21.92
N ALA A 58 11.42 -9.59 -23.19
CA ALA A 58 10.16 -10.20 -23.65
C ALA A 58 10.10 -11.72 -23.45
N ASP A 59 11.25 -12.39 -23.56
CA ASP A 59 11.44 -13.83 -23.32
C ASP A 59 11.43 -14.22 -21.82
N GLN A 60 11.42 -13.24 -20.92
CA GLN A 60 11.39 -13.43 -19.46
C GLN A 60 10.06 -13.04 -18.81
N ILE A 61 9.10 -12.56 -19.60
CA ILE A 61 7.76 -12.25 -19.10
C ILE A 61 7.04 -13.56 -18.76
N ASN A 62 6.48 -13.66 -17.55
CA ASN A 62 5.76 -14.83 -17.04
C ASN A 62 6.58 -16.13 -16.94
N THR A 63 7.92 -16.05 -16.95
CA THR A 63 8.78 -17.25 -16.84
C THR A 63 9.42 -17.42 -15.46
N THR A 64 9.16 -16.52 -14.50
CA THR A 64 9.81 -16.59 -13.18
C THR A 64 9.44 -17.89 -12.45
N PRO A 65 10.43 -18.69 -12.02
CA PRO A 65 10.19 -19.91 -11.24
C PRO A 65 9.80 -19.61 -9.78
N ARG A 66 9.83 -18.33 -9.37
CA ARG A 66 9.63 -17.87 -7.99
C ARG A 66 8.36 -17.04 -7.77
N GLY A 67 7.55 -16.84 -8.81
CA GLY A 67 6.24 -16.18 -8.67
C GLY A 67 5.17 -17.15 -8.13
N PRO A 68 4.10 -16.66 -7.49
CA PRO A 68 3.01 -17.48 -6.94
C PRO A 68 2.07 -18.07 -8.02
N TRP A 69 2.51 -18.09 -9.28
CA TRP A 69 1.69 -18.38 -10.45
C TRP A 69 1.65 -19.89 -10.69
N VAL A 70 0.95 -20.59 -9.80
CA VAL A 70 0.44 -21.95 -10.03
C VAL A 70 -0.86 -21.91 -10.81
#